data_AF-A0A8D2JTM8-F1
#
_entry.id   AF-A0A8D2JTM8-F1
#
_cell.length_a   1.000
_cell.length_b   1.000
_cell.length_c   1.000
_cell.angle_alpha   90.00
_cell.angle_beta   90.00
_cell.angle_gamma   90.00
#
_symmetry.space_group_name_H-M   'P 1'
#
loop_
_entity.id
_entity.type
_entity.pdbx_description
1 polymer ?
#
loop_
_entity_poly.entity_id
_entity_poly.type
_entity_poly.pdbx_seq_one_letter_code
_entity_poly.pdbx_strand_id
1 'polypeptide(L)'
;MKFIHVVLLLLFFHLSFFKLTATSDASQEDLVEEKCLLKKYTHHSCNKVFCQPWQKCIDGTCVCKLPYQCPKNGTPVCSTNGKSYPTYCHQKSFECLHPKAKFLNNETCRAEGKFSVSLNYGNTDSEGIVEVNLVDQDKKMFLCKSSWSITEANVACLDLGFQQGALSTQGRFRIPENFHINSTECLHVHCQGLETSLAECTFTKRRTKSSPSLAGVVCYTQNSDSPTNEFFQCVNGKYILQQKACDGINDCGDQSDELCCKGCRGDSFLCKSGVCIPSKYKCNGELDCITGEDEVGCEGLALRAQDEIEILSADMNAERKRIKSLLPKLSCGVKRNTHTRRKRVVGGRLAHMGNMKEMLLDIFKGLFKVYNILEFCCIILK
;
A
#
# COMPACT_ATOMS: atom_id res chain seq x y z
N MET A 1 70.69 -18.61 -4.64
CA MET A 1 69.46 -19.31 -4.18
C MET A 1 68.68 -18.55 -3.08
N LYS A 2 68.64 -17.21 -3.06
CA LYS A 2 67.81 -16.45 -2.10
C LYS A 2 66.77 -15.52 -2.74
N PHE A 3 66.87 -15.25 -4.04
CA PHE A 3 65.89 -14.41 -4.77
C PHE A 3 64.65 -15.18 -5.26
N ILE A 4 64.79 -16.47 -5.56
CA ILE A 4 63.69 -17.29 -6.12
C ILE A 4 62.64 -17.64 -5.06
N HIS A 5 63.03 -17.79 -3.79
CA HIS A 5 62.08 -18.06 -2.71
C HIS A 5 61.22 -16.85 -2.31
N VAL A 6 61.72 -15.62 -2.47
CA VAL A 6 60.94 -14.42 -2.17
C VAL A 6 59.87 -14.17 -3.24
N VAL A 7 60.19 -14.45 -4.51
CA VAL A 7 59.23 -14.33 -5.62
C VAL A 7 58.14 -15.41 -5.53
N LEU A 8 58.49 -16.64 -5.11
CA LEU A 8 57.50 -17.71 -4.94
C LEU A 8 56.54 -17.44 -3.76
N LEU A 9 57.02 -16.82 -2.67
CA LEU A 9 56.19 -16.40 -1.53
C LEU A 9 55.26 -15.23 -1.89
N LEU A 10 55.71 -14.27 -2.70
CA LEU A 10 54.87 -13.18 -3.20
C LEU A 10 53.82 -13.64 -4.22
N LEU A 11 54.14 -14.64 -5.05
CA LEU A 11 53.16 -15.27 -5.96
C LEU A 11 52.12 -16.10 -5.19
N PHE A 12 52.51 -16.80 -4.12
CA PHE A 12 51.56 -17.49 -3.24
C PHE A 12 50.67 -16.50 -2.47
N PHE A 13 51.20 -15.37 -1.98
CA PHE A 13 50.37 -14.32 -1.38
C PHE A 13 49.42 -13.68 -2.40
N HIS A 14 49.83 -13.44 -3.64
CA HIS A 14 48.94 -12.95 -4.69
C HIS A 14 47.87 -13.96 -5.10
N LEU A 15 48.18 -15.26 -5.18
CA LEU A 15 47.22 -16.33 -5.49
C LEU A 15 46.28 -16.65 -4.32
N SER A 16 46.70 -16.41 -3.07
CA SER A 16 45.82 -16.52 -1.90
C SER A 16 44.93 -15.29 -1.70
N PHE A 17 45.38 -14.08 -2.10
CA PHE A 17 44.53 -12.88 -2.12
C PHE A 17 43.56 -12.86 -3.31
N PHE A 18 43.90 -13.46 -4.45
CA PHE A 18 42.97 -13.61 -5.59
C PHE A 18 41.84 -14.63 -5.34
N LYS A 19 41.87 -15.36 -4.23
CA LYS A 19 40.80 -16.31 -3.83
C LYS A 19 39.92 -15.81 -2.70
N LEU A 20 40.05 -14.53 -2.31
CA LEU A 20 39.17 -13.85 -1.35
C LEU A 20 38.66 -12.50 -1.89
N THR A 21 38.49 -12.38 -3.20
CA THR A 21 37.64 -11.37 -3.84
C THR A 21 36.90 -11.99 -5.01
N ALA A 22 36.16 -13.08 -4.73
CA ALA A 22 34.80 -13.13 -5.21
C ALA A 22 34.00 -12.33 -4.16
N THR A 23 34.08 -10.99 -4.19
CA THR A 23 32.92 -10.23 -4.69
C THR A 23 31.86 -11.20 -5.20
N SER A 24 30.93 -11.54 -4.32
CA SER A 24 29.56 -11.76 -4.77
C SER A 24 29.15 -10.48 -5.48
N ASP A 25 29.58 -10.34 -6.73
CA ASP A 25 28.75 -9.81 -7.78
C ASP A 25 27.56 -10.77 -7.82
N ALA A 26 26.68 -10.59 -6.83
CA ALA A 26 25.38 -11.21 -6.80
C ALA A 26 24.75 -10.62 -8.04
N SER A 27 24.79 -11.41 -9.11
CA SER A 27 23.94 -11.27 -10.29
C SER A 27 22.71 -10.50 -9.85
N GLN A 28 22.59 -9.25 -10.29
CA GLN A 28 21.50 -8.34 -9.95
C GLN A 28 20.21 -9.16 -10.00
N GLU A 29 19.76 -9.66 -8.83
CA GLU A 29 18.74 -10.69 -8.83
C GLU A 29 17.50 -9.98 -9.33
N ASP A 30 17.00 -10.45 -10.47
CA ASP A 30 15.76 -9.93 -11.02
C ASP A 30 14.62 -10.41 -10.11
N LEU A 31 14.40 -9.61 -9.07
CA LEU A 31 13.36 -9.81 -8.05
C LEU A 31 11.96 -9.66 -8.65
N VAL A 32 11.84 -9.15 -9.88
CA VAL A 32 10.57 -8.95 -10.56
C VAL A 32 10.23 -10.18 -11.42
N GLU A 33 8.95 -10.50 -11.52
CA GLU A 33 8.45 -11.57 -12.38
C GLU A 33 7.94 -11.01 -13.72
N GLU A 34 8.71 -11.16 -14.79
CA GLU A 34 8.38 -10.65 -16.14
C GLU A 34 6.98 -11.07 -16.64
N LYS A 35 6.59 -12.34 -16.42
CA LYS A 35 5.27 -12.85 -16.83
C LYS A 35 4.12 -12.13 -16.12
N CYS A 36 4.35 -11.71 -14.87
CA CYS A 36 3.38 -10.97 -14.08
C CYS A 36 3.25 -9.52 -14.57
N LEU A 37 4.36 -8.88 -14.99
CA LEU A 37 4.35 -7.52 -15.54
C LEU A 37 3.46 -7.37 -16.78
N LEU A 38 3.36 -8.41 -17.62
CA LEU A 38 2.45 -8.42 -18.78
C LEU A 38 0.98 -8.24 -18.40
N LYS A 39 0.61 -8.54 -17.15
CA LYS A 39 -0.76 -8.38 -16.63
C LYS A 39 -1.04 -6.98 -16.10
N LYS A 40 -0.02 -6.15 -15.89
CA LYS A 40 -0.14 -4.76 -15.41
C LYS A 40 -1.03 -4.65 -14.16
N TYR A 41 -0.72 -5.44 -13.13
CA TYR A 41 -1.45 -5.39 -11.87
C TYR A 41 -1.25 -4.06 -11.16
N THR A 42 -2.31 -3.59 -10.50
CA THR A 42 -2.35 -2.37 -9.68
C THR A 42 -3.13 -2.66 -8.39
N HIS A 43 -3.26 -1.66 -7.52
CA HIS A 43 -4.11 -1.71 -6.34
C HIS A 43 -5.60 -2.02 -6.62
N HIS A 44 -6.04 -2.01 -7.88
CA HIS A 44 -7.36 -2.46 -8.32
C HIS A 44 -7.41 -3.94 -8.72
N SER A 45 -6.32 -4.70 -8.61
CA SER A 45 -6.25 -6.10 -9.05
C SER A 45 -6.52 -7.05 -7.89
N CYS A 46 -7.75 -7.55 -7.77
CA CYS A 46 -8.12 -8.42 -6.64
C CYS A 46 -7.48 -9.81 -6.66
N ASN A 47 -6.80 -10.17 -7.74
CA ASN A 47 -5.96 -11.36 -7.82
C ASN A 47 -4.68 -11.25 -6.99
N LYS A 48 -4.29 -10.03 -6.58
CA LYS A 48 -3.04 -9.75 -5.86
C LYS A 48 -3.26 -9.10 -4.51
N VAL A 49 -4.20 -8.15 -4.41
CA VAL A 49 -4.49 -7.39 -3.19
C VAL A 49 -5.98 -7.35 -2.86
N PHE A 50 -6.33 -7.12 -1.59
CA PHE A 50 -7.72 -6.91 -1.22
C PHE A 50 -8.23 -5.55 -1.72
N CYS A 51 -9.44 -5.53 -2.27
CA CYS A 51 -10.12 -4.29 -2.62
C CYS A 51 -10.40 -3.42 -1.39
N GLN A 52 -10.53 -2.10 -1.60
CA GLN A 52 -10.93 -1.19 -0.54
C GLN A 52 -12.37 -1.45 -0.07
N PRO A 53 -12.75 -1.02 1.16
CA PRO A 53 -14.08 -1.33 1.72
C PRO A 53 -15.26 -0.89 0.84
N TRP A 54 -15.10 0.25 0.16
CA TRP A 54 -16.06 0.84 -0.78
C TRP A 54 -15.98 0.25 -2.21
N GLN A 55 -15.22 -0.83 -2.40
CA GLN A 55 -15.09 -1.56 -3.66
C GLN A 55 -15.45 -3.04 -3.49
N LYS A 56 -15.74 -3.72 -4.60
CA LYS A 56 -15.97 -5.17 -4.69
C LYS A 56 -15.12 -5.76 -5.82
N CYS A 57 -14.68 -7.00 -5.65
CA CYS A 57 -13.98 -7.75 -6.69
C CYS A 57 -14.99 -8.32 -7.69
N ILE A 58 -14.83 -8.01 -8.98
CA ILE A 58 -15.58 -8.57 -10.11
C ILE A 58 -14.55 -8.88 -11.20
N ASP A 59 -14.51 -10.12 -11.68
CA ASP A 59 -13.64 -10.57 -12.78
C ASP A 59 -12.15 -10.21 -12.61
N GLY A 60 -11.64 -10.27 -11.38
CA GLY A 60 -10.24 -9.96 -11.07
C GLY A 60 -9.93 -8.47 -10.91
N THR A 61 -10.93 -7.59 -10.98
CA THR A 61 -10.79 -6.13 -10.80
C THR A 61 -11.68 -5.59 -9.66
N CYS A 62 -11.17 -4.63 -8.92
CA CYS A 62 -11.88 -3.90 -7.87
C CYS A 62 -12.74 -2.80 -8.49
N VAL A 63 -14.06 -3.00 -8.47
CA VAL A 63 -15.05 -2.06 -8.99
C VAL A 63 -15.73 -1.34 -7.84
N CYS A 64 -16.06 -0.07 -8.03
CA CYS A 64 -16.79 0.74 -7.05
C CYS A 64 -18.10 0.07 -6.63
N LYS A 65 -18.36 0.03 -5.32
CA LYS A 65 -19.70 -0.25 -4.80
C LYS A 65 -20.58 0.99 -4.96
N LEU A 66 -21.89 0.78 -4.98
CA LEU A 66 -22.84 1.88 -4.85
C LEU A 66 -22.93 2.31 -3.37
N PRO A 67 -23.15 3.60 -3.06
CA PRO A 67 -23.09 4.09 -1.68
C PRO A 67 -23.97 3.32 -0.70
N TYR A 68 -25.16 2.90 -1.12
CA TYR A 68 -26.09 2.14 -0.27
C TYR A 68 -25.61 0.72 0.10
N GLN A 69 -24.57 0.21 -0.58
CA GLN A 69 -23.95 -1.09 -0.27
C GLN A 69 -22.90 -1.00 0.85
N CYS A 70 -22.58 0.22 1.31
CA CYS A 70 -21.69 0.44 2.44
C CYS A 70 -22.38 0.17 3.79
N PRO A 71 -21.62 -0.20 4.84
CA PRO A 71 -22.12 -0.23 6.20
C PRO A 71 -22.65 1.13 6.64
N LYS A 72 -23.78 1.13 7.34
CA LYS A 72 -24.44 2.35 7.86
C LYS A 72 -23.87 2.85 9.19
N ASN A 73 -23.01 2.05 9.84
CA ASN A 73 -22.46 2.38 11.15
C ASN A 73 -21.14 3.16 11.01
N GLY A 74 -21.14 4.46 11.30
CA GLY A 74 -19.97 5.32 11.20
C GLY A 74 -20.29 6.77 11.53
N THR A 75 -19.30 7.65 11.40
CA THR A 75 -19.43 9.10 11.62
C THR A 75 -19.66 9.83 10.30
N PRO A 76 -20.42 10.95 10.31
CA PRO A 76 -20.62 11.75 9.11
C PRO A 76 -19.32 12.40 8.64
N VAL A 77 -19.19 12.61 7.34
CA VAL A 77 -18.01 13.23 6.71
C VAL A 77 -18.40 14.27 5.66
N CYS A 78 -17.52 15.22 5.37
CA CYS A 78 -17.71 16.19 4.32
C CYS A 78 -16.85 15.89 3.09
N SER A 79 -17.40 16.23 1.92
CA SER A 79 -16.68 16.22 0.66
C SER A 79 -16.46 17.63 0.11
N THR A 80 -15.49 17.78 -0.80
CA THR A 80 -15.16 19.04 -1.48
C THR A 80 -16.31 19.65 -2.29
N ASN A 81 -17.37 18.89 -2.58
CA ASN A 81 -18.59 19.39 -3.22
C ASN A 81 -19.58 20.08 -2.25
N GLY A 82 -19.20 20.24 -0.98
CA GLY A 82 -20.03 20.84 0.07
C GLY A 82 -21.16 19.94 0.57
N LYS A 83 -21.17 18.64 0.20
CA LYS A 83 -22.17 17.67 0.67
C LYS A 83 -21.62 16.84 1.82
N SER A 84 -22.47 16.65 2.83
CA SER A 84 -22.22 15.74 3.93
C SER A 84 -22.73 14.33 3.59
N TYR A 85 -21.93 13.32 3.91
CA TYR A 85 -22.25 11.91 3.72
C TYR A 85 -22.41 11.22 5.08
N PRO A 86 -23.29 10.20 5.21
CA PRO A 86 -23.56 9.56 6.50
C PRO A 86 -22.35 8.84 7.10
N THR A 87 -21.50 8.22 6.26
CA THR A 87 -20.26 7.57 6.70
C THR A 87 -19.15 7.78 5.67
N TYR A 88 -17.90 7.60 6.10
CA TYR A 88 -16.73 7.66 5.22
C TYR A 88 -16.83 6.70 4.00
N CYS A 89 -17.36 5.48 4.20
CA CYS A 89 -17.57 4.53 3.11
C CYS A 89 -18.50 5.10 2.02
N HIS A 90 -19.58 5.81 2.41
CA HIS A 90 -20.51 6.39 1.43
C HIS A 90 -19.84 7.49 0.60
N GLN A 91 -19.01 8.34 1.23
CA GLN A 91 -18.27 9.37 0.51
C GLN A 91 -17.25 8.76 -0.44
N LYS A 92 -16.40 7.82 0.00
CA LYS A 92 -15.41 7.16 -0.87
C LYS A 92 -16.02 6.31 -1.97
N SER A 93 -17.16 5.65 -1.71
CA SER A 93 -17.94 4.95 -2.73
C SER A 93 -18.48 5.91 -3.79
N PHE A 94 -19.00 7.07 -3.37
CA PHE A 94 -19.45 8.11 -4.30
C PHE A 94 -18.30 8.72 -5.09
N GLU A 95 -17.16 8.97 -4.44
CA GLU A 95 -15.94 9.49 -5.06
C GLU A 95 -15.36 8.52 -6.09
N CYS A 96 -15.37 7.22 -5.80
CA CYS A 96 -14.97 6.18 -6.77
C CYS A 96 -15.79 6.25 -8.07
N LEU A 97 -17.09 6.59 -7.95
CA LEU A 97 -17.98 6.81 -9.10
C LEU A 97 -17.83 8.22 -9.72
N HIS A 98 -17.46 9.22 -8.91
CA HIS A 98 -17.34 10.62 -9.28
C HIS A 98 -16.03 11.23 -8.71
N PRO A 99 -14.90 11.12 -9.43
CA PRO A 99 -13.56 11.40 -8.89
C PRO A 99 -13.31 12.83 -8.39
N LYS A 100 -14.19 13.78 -8.72
CA LYS A 100 -14.07 15.18 -8.27
C LYS A 100 -14.51 15.39 -6.81
N ALA A 101 -15.29 14.47 -6.25
CA ALA A 101 -15.88 14.59 -4.92
C ALA A 101 -14.95 14.02 -3.83
N LYS A 102 -13.75 14.60 -3.71
CA LYS A 102 -12.73 14.21 -2.72
C LYS A 102 -13.19 14.43 -1.28
N PHE A 103 -12.51 13.78 -0.34
CA PHE A 103 -12.70 13.99 1.10
C PHE A 103 -12.22 15.39 1.53
N LEU A 104 -12.90 16.00 2.50
CA LEU A 104 -12.54 17.32 3.03
C LEU A 104 -12.27 17.31 4.54
N ASN A 105 -13.25 16.90 5.36
CA ASN A 105 -13.08 16.77 6.80
C ASN A 105 -14.00 15.68 7.39
N ASN A 106 -13.72 15.33 8.64
CA ASN A 106 -14.36 14.27 9.42
C ASN A 106 -15.64 14.74 10.15
N GLU A 107 -16.19 15.90 9.79
CA GLU A 107 -17.40 16.48 10.38
C GLU A 107 -18.44 16.77 9.29
N THR A 108 -19.59 17.31 9.69
CA THR A 108 -20.55 17.90 8.76
C THR A 108 -19.95 19.12 8.08
N CYS A 109 -20.27 19.32 6.81
CA CYS A 109 -19.75 20.44 6.03
C CYS A 109 -20.05 21.80 6.68
N ARG A 110 -19.01 22.61 6.88
CA ARG A 110 -19.10 24.01 7.30
C ARG A 110 -18.96 24.92 6.07
N ALA A 111 -19.56 26.11 6.10
CA ALA A 111 -19.55 27.03 4.96
C ALA A 111 -18.16 27.64 4.64
N GLU A 112 -17.24 27.66 5.61
CA GLU A 112 -15.97 28.40 5.54
C GLU A 112 -14.72 27.52 5.58
N GLY A 113 -14.86 26.21 5.83
CA GLY A 113 -13.72 25.30 5.98
C GLY A 113 -13.12 24.91 4.63
N LYS A 114 -11.90 25.36 4.33
CA LYS A 114 -11.18 25.00 3.09
C LYS A 114 -9.82 24.36 3.37
N PHE A 115 -9.70 23.08 3.06
CA PHE A 115 -8.41 22.40 2.97
C PHE A 115 -7.70 22.82 1.68
N SER A 116 -6.41 23.14 1.76
CA SER A 116 -5.61 23.43 0.57
C SER A 116 -4.16 23.04 0.74
N VAL A 117 -3.58 22.51 -0.32
CA VAL A 117 -2.16 22.16 -0.43
C VAL A 117 -1.53 23.06 -1.47
N SER A 118 -0.36 23.62 -1.17
CA SER A 118 0.40 24.46 -2.11
C SER A 118 1.90 24.15 -2.04
N LEU A 119 2.58 24.36 -3.17
CA LEU A 119 4.04 24.25 -3.27
C LEU A 119 4.64 25.66 -3.31
N ASN A 120 5.57 25.94 -2.40
CA ASN A 120 6.30 27.21 -2.35
C ASN A 120 7.80 26.97 -2.56
N TYR A 121 8.54 27.99 -3.00
CA TYR A 121 10.01 27.97 -3.13
C TYR A 121 10.57 26.93 -4.14
N GLY A 122 9.74 26.47 -5.09
CA GLY A 122 10.18 25.73 -6.26
C GLY A 122 10.56 26.65 -7.43
N ASN A 123 11.36 26.14 -8.37
CA ASN A 123 11.64 26.86 -9.62
C ASN A 123 10.54 26.60 -10.67
N THR A 124 9.79 25.51 -10.51
CA THR A 124 8.69 25.10 -11.39
C THR A 124 7.43 24.81 -10.58
N ASP A 125 6.30 24.76 -11.26
CA ASP A 125 4.96 24.49 -10.73
C ASP A 125 4.85 23.07 -10.13
N SER A 126 5.75 22.18 -10.54
CA SER A 126 5.83 20.77 -10.15
C SER A 126 6.79 20.49 -9.00
N GLU A 127 7.47 21.50 -8.46
CA GLU A 127 8.41 21.29 -7.36
C GLU A 127 8.24 22.35 -6.27
N GLY A 128 8.57 22.01 -5.03
CA GLY A 128 8.60 22.98 -3.94
C GLY A 128 8.51 22.35 -2.57
N ILE A 129 8.51 23.21 -1.57
CA ILE A 129 8.24 22.88 -0.17
C ILE A 129 6.73 22.83 0.02
N VAL A 130 6.27 21.75 0.66
CA VAL A 130 4.85 21.49 0.87
C VAL A 130 4.32 22.34 2.02
N GLU A 131 3.31 23.15 1.70
CA GLU A 131 2.54 23.95 2.65
C GLU A 131 1.09 23.45 2.67
N VAL A 132 0.55 23.27 3.87
CA VAL A 132 -0.82 22.76 4.07
C VAL A 132 -1.62 23.77 4.90
N ASN A 133 -2.85 24.02 4.45
CA ASN A 133 -3.87 24.72 5.21
C ASN A 133 -4.92 23.70 5.68
N LEU A 134 -4.95 23.45 6.99
CA LEU A 134 -5.95 22.57 7.62
C LEU A 134 -7.30 23.27 7.70
N VAL A 135 -8.39 22.50 7.71
CA VAL A 135 -9.77 23.03 7.70
C VAL A 135 -10.08 23.87 8.94
N ASP A 136 -9.52 23.51 10.09
CA ASP A 136 -9.81 24.15 11.39
C ASP A 136 -8.75 25.18 11.81
N GLN A 137 -7.84 25.57 10.92
CA GLN A 137 -6.78 26.54 11.22
C GLN A 137 -6.60 27.57 10.10
N ASP A 138 -6.60 28.85 10.46
CA ASP A 138 -6.29 29.95 9.52
C ASP A 138 -4.79 30.08 9.21
N LYS A 139 -3.95 29.32 9.93
CA LYS A 139 -2.50 29.36 9.79
C LYS A 139 -2.01 28.22 8.91
N LYS A 140 -1.41 28.59 7.78
CA LYS A 140 -0.66 27.66 6.94
C LYS A 140 0.57 27.12 7.67
N MET A 141 0.82 25.83 7.54
CA MET A 141 1.94 25.15 8.19
C MET A 141 2.72 24.29 7.20
N PHE A 142 4.01 24.12 7.49
CA PHE A 142 4.90 23.27 6.73
C PHE A 142 4.95 21.85 7.29
N LEU A 143 5.27 20.90 6.43
CA LEU A 143 5.44 19.49 6.82
C LEU A 143 6.88 19.19 7.26
N CYS A 144 7.03 18.30 8.23
CA CYS A 144 8.32 17.84 8.71
C CYS A 144 8.95 16.83 7.75
N LYS A 145 10.22 17.01 7.37
CA LYS A 145 10.98 16.05 6.54
C LYS A 145 11.13 14.68 7.21
N SER A 146 11.16 14.62 8.55
CA SER A 146 11.37 13.39 9.31
C SER A 146 10.26 12.34 9.17
N SER A 147 9.04 12.76 8.83
CA SER A 147 7.91 11.87 8.55
C SER A 147 7.43 11.97 7.10
N TRP A 148 8.32 12.39 6.19
CA TRP A 148 7.97 12.56 4.79
C TRP A 148 8.63 11.48 3.95
N SER A 149 7.82 10.62 3.35
CA SER A 149 8.28 9.59 2.43
C SER A 149 7.59 9.70 1.07
N ILE A 150 7.96 8.83 0.15
CA ILE A 150 7.37 8.81 -1.19
C ILE A 150 5.86 8.50 -1.15
N THR A 151 5.38 7.79 -0.11
CA THR A 151 3.95 7.46 0.04
C THR A 151 3.10 8.71 0.26
N GLU A 152 3.51 9.60 1.17
CA GLU A 152 2.82 10.87 1.38
C GLU A 152 2.98 11.81 0.18
N ALA A 153 4.17 11.79 -0.45
CA ALA A 153 4.46 12.62 -1.61
C ALA A 153 3.60 12.26 -2.83
N ASN A 154 3.34 10.97 -3.07
CA ASN A 154 2.44 10.50 -4.12
C ASN A 154 1.02 11.06 -3.94
N VAL A 155 0.50 11.00 -2.71
CA VAL A 155 -0.83 11.56 -2.37
C VAL A 155 -0.85 13.08 -2.52
N ALA A 156 0.21 13.77 -2.12
CA ALA A 156 0.32 15.23 -2.25
C ALA A 156 0.30 15.68 -3.71
N CYS A 157 1.11 15.04 -4.56
CA CYS A 157 1.14 15.33 -6.00
C CYS A 157 -0.19 14.99 -6.67
N LEU A 158 -0.86 13.91 -6.25
CA LEU A 158 -2.19 13.55 -6.73
C LEU A 158 -3.23 14.62 -6.36
N ASP A 159 -3.12 15.21 -5.17
CA ASP A 159 -4.00 16.30 -4.74
C ASP A 159 -3.79 17.60 -5.52
N LEU A 160 -2.53 17.89 -5.88
CA LEU A 160 -2.12 19.02 -6.71
C LEU A 160 -2.45 18.83 -8.21
N GLY A 161 -2.91 17.64 -8.61
CA GLY A 161 -3.37 17.35 -9.98
C GLY A 161 -2.42 16.47 -10.80
N PHE A 162 -1.24 16.12 -10.28
CA PHE A 162 -0.28 15.24 -10.95
C PHE A 162 -0.68 13.77 -10.76
N GLN A 163 -1.35 13.20 -11.75
CA GLN A 163 -1.94 11.85 -11.68
C GLN A 163 -0.91 10.72 -11.51
N GLN A 164 0.35 10.96 -11.87
CA GLN A 164 1.45 9.97 -11.78
C GLN A 164 2.16 9.99 -10.41
N GLY A 165 1.75 10.88 -9.51
CA GLY A 165 2.34 11.02 -8.18
C GLY A 165 3.67 11.78 -8.18
N ALA A 166 4.50 11.49 -7.18
CA ALA A 166 5.79 12.12 -6.99
C ALA A 166 6.89 11.38 -7.78
N LEU A 167 7.87 12.15 -8.26
CA LEU A 167 9.14 11.65 -8.78
C LEU A 167 10.17 11.50 -7.66
N SER A 168 10.24 12.47 -6.75
CA SER A 168 11.22 12.49 -5.68
C SER A 168 10.74 13.34 -4.50
N THR A 169 11.18 12.98 -3.29
CA THR A 169 11.04 13.79 -2.06
C THR A 169 12.25 14.71 -1.83
N GLN A 170 13.25 14.62 -2.69
CA GLN A 170 14.48 15.40 -2.65
C GLN A 170 14.53 16.35 -3.85
N GLY A 171 14.71 17.64 -3.57
CA GLY A 171 14.91 18.66 -4.58
C GLY A 171 15.81 19.77 -4.05
N ARG A 172 16.41 20.54 -4.96
CA ARG A 172 17.20 21.73 -4.62
C ARG A 172 16.27 22.94 -4.48
N PHE A 173 15.63 23.06 -3.33
CA PHE A 173 14.73 24.19 -3.04
C PHE A 173 15.55 25.39 -2.53
N ARG A 174 15.43 26.54 -3.18
CA ARG A 174 16.09 27.78 -2.76
C ARG A 174 15.27 28.44 -1.65
N ILE A 175 15.56 28.08 -0.41
CA ILE A 175 14.98 28.77 0.75
C ILE A 175 15.72 30.11 0.90
N PRO A 176 15.03 31.26 0.92
CA PRO A 176 15.67 32.56 1.14
C PRO A 176 16.42 32.59 2.48
N GLU A 177 17.62 33.19 2.53
CA GLU A 177 18.45 33.27 3.74
C GLU A 177 17.77 34.00 4.92
N ASN A 178 16.80 34.88 4.63
CA ASN A 178 15.98 35.58 5.63
C ASN A 178 14.72 34.79 6.07
N PHE A 179 14.57 33.53 5.67
CA PHE A 179 13.46 32.70 6.11
C PHE A 179 13.70 32.23 7.54
N HIS A 180 13.46 33.12 8.50
CA HIS A 180 13.39 32.76 9.90
C HIS A 180 12.20 31.81 10.09
N ILE A 181 12.49 30.52 10.21
CA ILE A 181 11.56 29.53 10.75
C ILE A 181 11.36 29.88 12.24
N ASN A 182 10.62 30.95 12.51
CA ASN A 182 10.27 31.38 13.87
C ASN A 182 9.31 30.38 14.55
N SER A 183 8.76 29.43 13.80
CA SER A 183 7.95 28.33 14.31
C SER A 183 8.81 27.06 14.37
N THR A 184 9.20 26.63 15.58
CA THR A 184 9.72 25.26 15.85
C THR A 184 8.65 24.17 15.70
N GLU A 185 7.61 24.47 14.93
CA GLU A 185 6.38 23.69 14.79
C GLU A 185 6.24 23.31 13.31
N CYS A 186 6.25 22.01 13.04
CA CYS A 186 5.93 21.45 11.73
C CYS A 186 4.91 20.32 11.92
N LEU A 187 4.20 20.01 10.84
CA LEU A 187 3.22 18.94 10.82
C LEU A 187 3.88 17.62 10.44
N HIS A 188 3.65 16.60 11.26
CA HIS A 188 3.92 15.22 10.90
C HIS A 188 2.68 14.65 10.20
N VAL A 189 2.85 14.17 8.99
CA VAL A 189 1.81 13.52 8.19
C VAL A 189 2.11 12.04 8.06
N HIS A 190 1.08 11.20 8.12
CA HIS A 190 1.20 9.77 7.85
C HIS A 190 0.05 9.32 6.96
N CYS A 191 0.37 8.80 5.78
CA CYS A 191 -0.58 8.24 4.83
C CYS A 191 -0.34 6.72 4.65
N GLN A 192 -1.29 6.02 4.05
CA GLN A 192 -1.13 4.65 3.55
C GLN A 192 -0.50 4.64 2.15
N GLY A 193 -0.76 5.66 1.33
CA GLY A 193 -0.27 5.83 -0.03
C GLY A 193 -1.29 5.50 -1.13
N LEU A 194 -2.56 5.30 -0.79
CA LEU A 194 -3.68 5.09 -1.74
C LEU A 194 -4.79 6.14 -1.58
N GLU A 195 -4.59 7.12 -0.71
CA GLU A 195 -5.47 8.25 -0.50
C GLU A 195 -5.49 9.15 -1.76
N THR A 196 -6.59 9.87 -1.90
CA THR A 196 -6.85 10.74 -3.06
C THR A 196 -6.56 12.22 -2.78
N SER A 197 -6.48 12.57 -1.50
CA SER A 197 -6.12 13.88 -0.97
C SER A 197 -5.40 13.72 0.36
N LEU A 198 -4.50 14.65 0.66
CA LEU A 198 -3.83 14.69 1.97
C LEU A 198 -4.80 14.93 3.12
N ALA A 199 -6.00 15.45 2.88
CA ALA A 199 -7.04 15.62 3.90
C ALA A 199 -7.45 14.30 4.58
N GLU A 200 -7.22 13.16 3.92
CA GLU A 200 -7.52 11.82 4.47
C GLU A 200 -6.44 11.32 5.42
N CYS A 201 -5.24 11.88 5.36
CA CYS A 201 -4.10 11.43 6.15
C CYS A 201 -4.13 12.00 7.56
N THR A 202 -3.41 11.32 8.46
CA THR A 202 -3.30 11.76 9.86
C THR A 202 -2.26 12.87 9.98
N PHE A 203 -2.67 14.01 10.55
CA PHE A 203 -1.78 15.11 10.90
C PHE A 203 -1.58 15.19 12.40
N THR A 204 -0.32 15.27 12.81
CA THR A 204 0.08 15.40 14.21
C THR A 204 1.02 16.58 14.35
N LYS A 205 0.83 17.36 15.42
CA LYS A 205 1.70 18.51 15.70
C LYS A 205 2.84 18.05 16.61
N ARG A 206 4.09 18.28 16.19
CA ARG A 206 5.25 18.01 17.04
C ARG A 206 6.16 19.22 17.09
N ARG A 207 6.59 19.58 18.30
CA ARG A 207 7.61 20.60 18.50
C ARG A 207 9.00 19.98 18.33
N THR A 208 9.82 20.56 17.47
CA THR A 208 11.21 20.14 17.29
C THR A 208 12.13 20.99 18.17
N LYS A 209 13.16 20.36 18.77
CA LYS A 209 14.17 21.06 19.57
C LYS A 209 15.14 21.90 18.71
N SER A 210 15.17 21.65 17.40
CA SER A 210 15.98 22.34 16.40
C SER A 210 15.11 22.88 15.26
N SER A 211 15.66 23.76 14.41
CA SER A 211 15.00 24.23 13.19
C SER A 211 14.53 23.04 12.35
N PRO A 212 13.21 22.87 12.11
CA PRO A 212 12.70 21.70 11.42
C PRO A 212 13.20 21.68 9.97
N SER A 213 13.72 20.54 9.53
CA SER A 213 13.92 20.29 8.10
C SER A 213 12.55 20.18 7.45
N LEU A 214 12.29 21.04 6.45
CA LEU A 214 11.00 21.08 5.77
C LEU A 214 10.92 20.00 4.68
N ALA A 215 9.73 19.45 4.51
CA ALA A 215 9.46 18.47 3.46
C ALA A 215 9.28 19.17 2.11
N GLY A 216 10.01 18.69 1.11
CA GLY A 216 9.83 19.09 -0.28
C GLY A 216 9.39 17.94 -1.15
N VAL A 217 8.87 18.27 -2.32
CA VAL A 217 8.41 17.30 -3.31
C VAL A 217 8.73 17.81 -4.71
N VAL A 218 9.04 16.86 -5.59
CA VAL A 218 9.10 17.04 -7.03
C VAL A 218 8.08 16.07 -7.62
N CYS A 219 7.00 16.61 -8.18
CA CYS A 219 5.96 15.86 -8.84
C CYS A 219 6.41 15.39 -10.22
N TYR A 220 5.96 14.20 -10.62
CA TYR A 220 6.37 13.60 -11.87
C TYR A 220 5.77 14.35 -13.07
N THR A 221 6.60 14.60 -14.09
CA THR A 221 6.17 15.21 -15.36
C THR A 221 6.77 14.41 -16.53
N GLN A 222 6.07 14.31 -17.66
CA GLN A 222 6.48 13.43 -18.77
C GLN A 222 7.84 13.76 -19.41
N ASN A 223 8.41 14.94 -19.13
CA ASN A 223 9.72 15.36 -19.62
C ASN A 223 10.87 14.89 -18.72
N SER A 224 10.60 14.12 -17.66
CA SER A 224 11.57 13.93 -16.59
C SER A 224 12.60 12.82 -16.80
N ASP A 225 12.50 11.91 -17.78
CA ASP A 225 13.55 10.90 -18.05
C ASP A 225 13.43 10.18 -19.41
N SER A 226 14.58 9.73 -19.95
CA SER A 226 14.70 8.83 -21.11
C SER A 226 15.01 7.39 -20.64
N PRO A 227 14.41 6.35 -21.23
CA PRO A 227 14.55 4.98 -20.72
C PRO A 227 15.97 4.42 -20.92
N THR A 228 16.73 4.28 -19.83
CA THR A 228 17.90 3.38 -19.76
C THR A 228 17.49 2.06 -19.10
N ASN A 229 18.36 1.03 -19.17
CA ASN A 229 18.12 -0.29 -18.58
C ASN A 229 18.03 -0.30 -17.02
N GLU A 230 18.16 0.86 -16.37
CA GLU A 230 18.14 0.99 -14.91
C GLU A 230 16.77 1.41 -14.36
N PHE A 231 15.76 1.57 -15.23
CA PHE A 231 14.43 2.05 -14.87
C PHE A 231 13.36 0.96 -14.93
N PHE A 232 12.48 0.98 -13.94
CA PHE A 232 11.22 0.23 -13.90
C PHE A 232 10.07 1.14 -14.33
N GLN A 233 9.20 0.66 -15.23
CA GLN A 233 8.02 1.40 -15.66
C GLN A 233 6.78 0.94 -14.89
N CYS A 234 6.18 1.86 -14.13
CA CYS A 234 4.90 1.68 -13.45
C CYS A 234 3.73 1.55 -14.45
N VAL A 235 2.59 0.99 -14.02
CA VAL A 235 1.41 0.88 -14.89
C VAL A 235 0.84 2.25 -15.26
N ASN A 236 0.90 3.24 -14.37
CA ASN A 236 0.54 4.64 -14.64
C ASN A 236 1.54 5.39 -15.56
N GLY A 237 2.60 4.73 -16.04
CA GLY A 237 3.59 5.29 -16.97
C GLY A 237 4.72 6.08 -16.31
N LYS A 238 4.77 6.16 -14.97
CA LYS A 238 5.92 6.71 -14.24
C LYS A 238 7.12 5.78 -14.36
N TYR A 239 8.32 6.36 -14.49
CA TYR A 239 9.58 5.62 -14.37
C TYR A 239 10.19 5.83 -13.00
N ILE A 240 10.61 4.73 -12.37
CA ILE A 240 11.35 4.72 -11.10
C ILE A 240 12.63 3.91 -11.30
N LEU A 241 13.58 3.99 -10.37
CA LEU A 241 14.78 3.17 -10.44
C LEU A 241 14.43 1.69 -10.22
N GLN A 242 15.10 0.78 -10.92
CA GLN A 242 14.85 -0.67 -10.78
C GLN A 242 15.04 -1.18 -9.34
N GLN A 243 15.90 -0.52 -8.56
CA GLN A 243 16.13 -0.82 -7.14
C GLN A 243 14.96 -0.43 -6.21
N LYS A 244 14.01 0.38 -6.71
CA LYS A 244 12.79 0.78 -6.01
C LYS A 244 11.63 -0.19 -6.24
N ALA A 245 11.73 -1.07 -7.23
CA ALA A 245 10.76 -2.14 -7.36
C ALA A 245 10.98 -3.21 -6.29
N CYS A 246 9.88 -3.70 -5.72
CA CYS A 246 9.83 -4.77 -4.74
C CYS A 246 10.56 -4.42 -3.43
N ASP A 247 10.51 -3.18 -2.94
CA ASP A 247 11.16 -2.77 -1.68
C ASP A 247 10.18 -2.61 -0.51
N GLY A 248 8.90 -2.93 -0.73
CA GLY A 248 7.80 -2.79 0.21
C GLY A 248 7.18 -1.39 0.23
N ILE A 249 7.65 -0.46 -0.61
CA ILE A 249 7.18 0.92 -0.68
C ILE A 249 6.42 1.13 -1.98
N ASN A 250 5.28 1.82 -1.92
CA ASN A 250 4.53 2.20 -3.11
C ASN A 250 5.15 3.46 -3.74
N ASP A 251 6.27 3.32 -4.45
CA ASP A 251 6.90 4.40 -5.19
C ASP A 251 6.03 4.78 -6.40
N CYS A 252 5.41 3.82 -7.08
CA CYS A 252 4.54 4.09 -8.24
C CYS A 252 3.29 4.93 -7.93
N GLY A 253 2.72 4.79 -6.74
CA GLY A 253 1.45 5.41 -6.32
C GLY A 253 0.22 4.54 -6.58
N ASP A 254 0.31 3.54 -7.45
CA ASP A 254 -0.76 2.59 -7.77
C ASP A 254 -0.42 1.13 -7.40
N GLN A 255 0.68 0.92 -6.65
CA GLN A 255 1.27 -0.37 -6.23
C GLN A 255 1.88 -1.22 -7.36
N SER A 256 2.06 -0.70 -8.57
CA SER A 256 2.57 -1.51 -9.70
C SER A 256 3.93 -2.19 -9.46
N ASP A 257 4.80 -1.50 -8.72
CA ASP A 257 6.15 -1.90 -8.32
C ASP A 257 6.20 -3.03 -7.30
N GLU A 258 5.12 -3.25 -6.55
CA GLU A 258 5.09 -4.15 -5.39
C GLU A 258 4.28 -5.44 -5.61
N LEU A 259 3.63 -5.61 -6.77
CA LEU A 259 2.65 -6.69 -7.01
C LEU A 259 3.17 -7.90 -7.82
N CYS A 260 4.40 -7.80 -8.34
CA CYS A 260 5.00 -8.79 -9.22
C CYS A 260 6.40 -9.22 -8.75
N CYS A 261 6.52 -9.54 -7.46
CA CYS A 261 7.80 -9.79 -6.80
C CYS A 261 8.03 -11.27 -6.50
N LYS A 262 9.22 -11.78 -6.80
CA LYS A 262 9.73 -13.11 -6.40
C LYS A 262 10.45 -13.07 -5.06
N GLY A 263 11.01 -11.91 -4.73
CA GLY A 263 11.67 -11.58 -3.47
C GLY A 263 11.51 -10.09 -3.21
N CYS A 264 11.70 -9.67 -1.97
CA CYS A 264 11.64 -8.26 -1.60
C CYS A 264 13.01 -7.73 -1.19
N ARG A 265 13.26 -6.45 -1.46
CA ARG A 265 14.46 -5.71 -1.07
C ARG A 265 14.30 -5.15 0.34
N GLY A 266 15.42 -5.04 1.05
CA GLY A 266 15.46 -4.53 2.42
C GLY A 266 14.74 -5.45 3.40
N ASP A 267 14.08 -4.85 4.40
CA ASP A 267 13.42 -5.58 5.49
C ASP A 267 11.93 -5.86 5.22
N SER A 268 11.46 -5.63 3.99
CA SER A 268 10.06 -5.82 3.62
C SER A 268 9.63 -7.30 3.63
N PHE A 269 8.32 -7.54 3.76
CA PHE A 269 7.76 -8.88 3.87
C PHE A 269 7.18 -9.36 2.54
N LEU A 270 7.58 -10.56 2.11
CA LEU A 270 7.07 -11.20 0.90
C LEU A 270 5.86 -12.07 1.20
N CYS A 271 4.71 -11.70 0.63
CA CYS A 271 3.54 -12.58 0.55
C CYS A 271 3.77 -13.72 -0.44
N LYS A 272 3.18 -14.89 -0.20
CA LYS A 272 3.16 -16.04 -1.13
C LYS A 272 2.50 -15.72 -2.48
N SER A 273 1.67 -14.67 -2.53
CA SER A 273 1.10 -14.14 -3.76
C SER A 273 2.09 -13.40 -4.66
N GLY A 274 3.34 -13.22 -4.22
CA GLY A 274 4.36 -12.44 -4.91
C GLY A 274 4.12 -10.93 -4.77
N VAL A 275 3.72 -10.50 -3.58
CA VAL A 275 3.49 -9.09 -3.21
C VAL A 275 4.43 -8.72 -2.08
N CYS A 276 5.07 -7.56 -2.16
CA CYS A 276 5.91 -7.04 -1.10
C CYS A 276 5.14 -6.00 -0.29
N ILE A 277 5.20 -6.12 1.05
CA ILE A 277 4.55 -5.19 1.98
C ILE A 277 5.58 -4.65 2.98
N PRO A 278 5.36 -3.44 3.53
CA PRO A 278 6.22 -2.91 4.60
C PRO A 278 6.28 -3.86 5.80
N SER A 279 7.42 -3.98 6.46
CA SER A 279 7.55 -4.84 7.66
C SER A 279 6.61 -4.41 8.80
N LYS A 280 6.28 -3.11 8.88
CA LYS A 280 5.29 -2.56 9.82
C LYS A 280 3.87 -3.10 9.63
N TYR A 281 3.60 -3.76 8.51
CA TYR A 281 2.29 -4.35 8.22
C TYR A 281 2.16 -5.79 8.72
N LYS A 282 3.26 -6.44 9.07
CA LYS A 282 3.20 -7.73 9.75
C LYS A 282 2.66 -7.56 11.17
N CYS A 283 1.66 -8.37 11.54
CA CYS A 283 1.02 -8.36 12.86
C CYS A 283 0.39 -7.01 13.22
N ASN A 284 -0.16 -6.28 12.24
CA ASN A 284 -0.77 -4.97 12.44
C ASN A 284 -2.29 -5.04 12.70
N GLY A 285 -2.88 -6.24 12.70
CA GLY A 285 -4.32 -6.49 12.88
C GLY A 285 -5.16 -6.36 11.61
N GLU A 286 -4.55 -6.13 10.45
CA GLU A 286 -5.17 -6.07 9.12
C GLU A 286 -4.55 -7.15 8.21
N LEU A 287 -5.38 -7.87 7.46
CA LEU A 287 -4.89 -8.79 6.45
C LEU A 287 -4.50 -7.99 5.20
N ASP A 288 -3.20 -7.84 4.97
CA ASP A 288 -2.61 -7.17 3.83
C ASP A 288 -2.28 -8.17 2.71
N CYS A 289 -1.74 -9.36 3.05
CA CYS A 289 -1.57 -10.45 2.09
C CYS A 289 -2.89 -11.20 1.84
N ILE A 290 -3.21 -11.52 0.56
CA ILE A 290 -4.41 -12.32 0.23
C ILE A 290 -4.40 -13.74 0.83
N THR A 291 -3.21 -14.25 1.13
CA THR A 291 -2.98 -15.55 1.78
C THR A 291 -2.99 -15.45 3.32
N GLY A 292 -2.94 -14.24 3.87
CA GLY A 292 -3.13 -13.93 5.29
C GLY A 292 -2.01 -14.37 6.25
N GLU A 293 -0.83 -14.69 5.74
CA GLU A 293 0.33 -15.15 6.51
C GLU A 293 1.03 -14.04 7.31
N ASP A 294 0.80 -12.79 6.95
CA ASP A 294 1.27 -11.58 7.62
C ASP A 294 0.70 -11.43 9.04
N GLU A 295 -0.48 -12.01 9.29
CA GLU A 295 -1.19 -11.95 10.58
C GLU A 295 -1.21 -13.29 11.34
N VAL A 296 -0.35 -14.24 10.96
CA VAL A 296 -0.22 -15.56 11.61
C VAL A 296 1.04 -15.62 12.48
N GLY A 297 0.91 -16.21 13.68
CA GLY A 297 2.06 -16.39 14.58
C GLY A 297 2.47 -15.10 15.31
N CYS A 298 1.55 -14.15 15.45
CA CYS A 298 1.77 -12.91 16.17
C CYS A 298 1.64 -13.13 17.69
N GLU A 299 2.77 -13.40 18.35
CA GLU A 299 2.82 -13.46 19.82
C GLU A 299 2.82 -12.04 20.40
N GLY A 300 1.62 -11.56 20.78
CA GLY A 300 1.45 -10.52 21.80
C GLY A 300 2.14 -9.17 21.59
N LEU A 301 2.46 -8.75 20.37
CA LEU A 301 2.92 -7.38 20.08
C LEU A 301 1.73 -6.40 20.15
N ALA A 302 1.22 -6.19 21.36
CA ALA A 302 0.39 -5.04 21.66
C ALA A 302 1.25 -3.77 21.58
N LEU A 303 0.81 -2.83 20.76
CA LEU A 303 1.43 -1.56 20.45
C LEU A 303 1.94 -0.84 21.71
N ARG A 304 3.23 -0.47 21.73
CA ARG A 304 3.75 0.52 22.68
C ARG A 304 3.16 1.88 22.33
N ALA A 305 2.21 2.35 23.12
CA ALA A 305 1.78 3.74 23.11
C ALA A 305 2.69 4.53 24.05
N GLN A 306 3.54 5.39 23.49
CA GLN A 306 4.24 6.46 24.23
C GLN A 306 4.49 7.62 23.27
N ASP A 307 3.61 8.63 23.36
CA ASP A 307 3.93 10.03 23.63
C ASP A 307 2.62 10.82 23.53
N GLU A 308 2.45 11.87 24.34
CA GLU A 308 1.34 12.83 24.22
C GLU A 308 1.43 13.53 22.85
N ILE A 309 0.66 13.03 21.89
CA ILE A 309 0.60 13.57 20.53
C ILE A 309 -0.72 14.34 20.41
N GLU A 310 -0.64 15.62 20.11
CA GLU A 310 -1.80 16.42 19.71
C GLU A 310 -2.21 16.03 18.28
N ILE A 311 -3.26 15.23 18.17
CA ILE A 311 -3.85 14.77 16.91
C ILE A 311 -4.73 15.90 16.36
N LEU A 312 -4.34 16.43 15.20
CA LEU A 312 -5.02 17.58 14.57
C LEU A 312 -6.10 17.17 13.55
N SER A 313 -6.03 15.95 13.01
CA SER A 313 -7.06 15.39 12.12
C SER A 313 -7.40 13.96 12.53
N ALA A 314 -8.65 13.54 12.30
CA ALA A 314 -9.01 12.14 12.51
C ALA A 314 -8.28 11.24 11.49
N ASP A 315 -7.82 10.10 11.97
CA ASP A 315 -7.18 9.07 11.16
C ASP A 315 -8.23 8.32 10.34
N MET A 316 -8.43 8.71 9.07
CA MET A 316 -9.39 8.06 8.18
C MET A 316 -8.93 6.66 7.74
N ASN A 317 -7.63 6.35 7.86
CA ASN A 317 -7.11 5.01 7.66
C ASN A 317 -7.54 4.07 8.80
N ALA A 318 -7.62 4.55 10.04
CA ALA A 318 -8.22 3.80 11.15
C ALA A 318 -9.71 3.52 10.92
N GLU A 319 -10.48 4.49 10.44
CA GLU A 319 -11.90 4.28 10.08
C GLU A 319 -12.04 3.28 8.90
N ARG A 320 -11.15 3.34 7.91
CA ARG A 320 -11.08 2.35 6.81
C ARG A 320 -10.88 0.94 7.35
N LYS A 321 -9.93 0.74 8.28
CA LYS A 321 -9.71 -0.57 8.96
C LYS A 321 -10.95 -1.01 9.73
N ARG A 322 -11.60 -0.10 10.45
CA ARG A 322 -12.87 -0.37 11.14
C ARG A 322 -13.95 -0.83 10.17
N ILE A 323 -14.13 -0.15 9.03
CA ILE A 323 -15.12 -0.55 8.02
C ILE A 323 -14.80 -1.94 7.45
N LYS A 324 -13.52 -2.27 7.19
CA LYS A 324 -13.12 -3.64 6.77
C LYS A 324 -13.58 -4.69 7.78
N SER A 325 -13.47 -4.41 9.07
CA SER A 325 -13.88 -5.35 10.13
C SER A 325 -15.39 -5.63 10.19
N LEU A 326 -16.21 -4.69 9.69
CA LEU A 326 -17.68 -4.79 9.63
C LEU A 326 -18.18 -5.57 8.40
N LEU A 327 -17.29 -5.89 7.44
CA LEU A 327 -17.66 -6.67 6.27
C LEU A 327 -18.05 -8.10 6.67
N PRO A 328 -19.03 -8.72 5.97
CA PRO A 328 -19.50 -10.05 6.30
C PRO A 328 -18.36 -11.08 6.16
N LYS A 329 -18.02 -11.73 7.28
CA LYS A 329 -17.03 -12.81 7.29
C LYS A 329 -17.66 -14.10 6.76
N LEU A 330 -17.07 -14.68 5.72
CA LEU A 330 -17.50 -15.96 5.18
C LEU A 330 -16.93 -17.10 6.04
N SER A 331 -17.82 -17.87 6.68
CA SER A 331 -17.42 -19.08 7.40
C SER A 331 -17.19 -20.22 6.40
N CYS A 332 -15.95 -20.37 5.94
CA CYS A 332 -15.49 -21.48 5.09
C CYS A 332 -14.34 -22.23 5.77
N GLY A 333 -14.33 -23.56 5.72
CA GLY A 333 -13.23 -24.37 6.27
C GLY A 333 -13.03 -24.28 7.80
N VAL A 334 -14.04 -23.80 8.55
CA VAL A 334 -13.93 -23.55 10.00
C VAL A 334 -13.85 -24.86 10.79
N LYS A 335 -12.83 -24.99 11.66
CA LYS A 335 -12.58 -26.21 12.46
C LYS A 335 -13.58 -26.46 13.61
N ARG A 336 -14.27 -25.42 14.09
CA ARG A 336 -15.31 -25.54 15.13
C ARG A 336 -16.62 -25.01 14.57
N ASN A 337 -17.37 -25.89 13.92
CA ASN A 337 -18.74 -25.56 13.52
C ASN A 337 -19.69 -26.05 14.61
N THR A 338 -20.32 -25.13 15.34
CA THR A 338 -21.39 -25.45 16.31
C THR A 338 -22.72 -25.78 15.61
N HIS A 339 -22.80 -25.63 14.29
CA HIS A 339 -23.96 -26.06 13.50
C HIS A 339 -23.74 -27.43 12.86
N THR A 340 -24.20 -28.46 13.57
CA THR A 340 -24.58 -29.74 12.98
C THR A 340 -25.79 -29.54 12.07
N ARG A 341 -25.58 -29.26 10.78
CA ARG A 341 -26.64 -29.50 9.79
C ARG A 341 -26.80 -31.01 9.62
N ARG A 342 -27.94 -31.56 10.07
CA ARG A 342 -28.33 -32.94 9.70
C ARG A 342 -28.44 -33.01 8.18
N LYS A 343 -27.57 -33.79 7.55
CA LYS A 343 -27.77 -34.23 6.16
C LYS A 343 -29.05 -35.07 6.15
N ARG A 344 -30.07 -34.64 5.39
CA ARG A 344 -31.18 -35.53 5.03
C ARG A 344 -30.69 -36.43 3.89
N VAL A 345 -29.86 -37.40 4.21
CA VAL A 345 -29.57 -38.54 3.32
C VAL A 345 -29.64 -39.78 4.18
N VAL A 346 -30.67 -40.58 3.95
CA VAL A 346 -30.85 -41.90 4.55
C VAL A 346 -29.70 -42.78 4.05
N GLY A 347 -28.86 -43.30 4.96
CA GLY A 347 -27.97 -44.45 4.68
C GLY A 347 -26.45 -44.22 4.59
N GLY A 348 -25.88 -43.08 5.01
CA GLY A 348 -24.41 -42.88 5.02
C GLY A 348 -23.78 -42.86 6.43
N ARG A 349 -22.56 -43.40 6.59
CA ARG A 349 -21.78 -43.28 7.85
C ARG A 349 -21.35 -41.82 8.10
N LEU A 350 -21.26 -41.44 9.37
CA LEU A 350 -20.77 -40.13 9.83
C LEU A 350 -19.33 -39.89 9.34
N ALA A 351 -19.11 -38.83 8.55
CA ALA A 351 -17.78 -38.42 8.13
C ALA A 351 -17.15 -37.48 9.17
N HIS A 352 -15.96 -37.80 9.67
CA HIS A 352 -15.19 -36.92 10.56
C HIS A 352 -14.49 -35.80 9.78
N MET A 353 -14.27 -34.69 10.48
CA MET A 353 -13.80 -33.42 9.92
C MET A 353 -12.36 -33.55 9.37
N GLY A 354 -12.16 -33.27 8.08
CA GLY A 354 -10.87 -33.41 7.39
C GLY A 354 -10.88 -34.42 6.23
N ASN A 355 -11.84 -35.34 6.19
CA ASN A 355 -11.87 -36.44 5.19
C ASN A 355 -12.54 -36.05 3.86
N MET A 356 -12.86 -34.76 3.65
CA MET A 356 -13.57 -34.32 2.43
C MET A 356 -12.70 -34.44 1.17
N LYS A 357 -11.38 -34.42 1.30
CA LYS A 357 -10.44 -34.67 0.19
C LYS A 357 -10.47 -36.13 -0.27
N GLU A 358 -10.69 -37.08 0.62
CA GLU A 358 -10.77 -38.51 0.26
C GLU A 358 -12.17 -38.90 -0.25
N MET A 359 -13.25 -38.33 0.30
CA MET A 359 -14.61 -38.63 -0.17
C MET A 359 -14.92 -38.17 -1.61
N LEU A 360 -14.29 -37.10 -2.11
CA LEU A 360 -14.49 -36.65 -3.49
C LEU A 360 -13.84 -37.60 -4.51
N LEU A 361 -12.72 -38.24 -4.15
CA LEU A 361 -12.05 -39.24 -5.00
C LEU A 361 -12.85 -40.54 -5.13
N ASP A 362 -13.63 -40.91 -4.11
CA ASP A 362 -14.48 -42.11 -4.17
C ASP A 362 -15.74 -41.93 -5.02
N ILE A 363 -16.30 -40.71 -5.09
CA ILE A 363 -17.44 -40.40 -5.96
C ILE A 363 -17.04 -40.47 -7.45
N PHE A 364 -15.84 -40.00 -7.79
CA PHE A 364 -15.34 -40.04 -9.18
C PHE A 364 -14.93 -41.44 -9.65
N LYS A 365 -14.56 -42.35 -8.75
CA LYS A 365 -14.31 -43.76 -9.10
C LYS A 365 -15.59 -44.57 -9.33
N GLY A 366 -16.72 -44.17 -8.72
CA GLY A 366 -18.01 -44.87 -8.86
C GLY A 366 -18.85 -44.45 -10.07
N LEU A 367 -18.66 -43.25 -10.61
CA LEU A 367 -19.49 -42.70 -11.68
C LEU A 367 -19.04 -43.03 -13.11
N PHE A 368 -17.90 -43.73 -13.29
CA PHE A 368 -17.43 -44.11 -14.63
C PHE A 368 -18.18 -45.30 -15.26
N LYS A 369 -19.23 -45.83 -14.63
CA LYS A 369 -19.93 -47.03 -15.10
C LYS A 369 -21.40 -46.86 -15.47
N VAL A 370 -21.99 -45.67 -15.36
CA VAL A 370 -23.41 -45.47 -15.69
C VAL A 370 -23.61 -44.12 -16.36
N TYR A 371 -23.72 -44.18 -17.70
CA TYR A 371 -24.29 -43.20 -18.62
C TYR A 371 -23.53 -41.89 -18.93
N ASN A 372 -23.05 -41.85 -20.18
CA ASN A 372 -23.13 -40.67 -21.05
C ASN A 372 -24.53 -40.05 -20.97
N ILE A 373 -24.60 -38.76 -20.65
CA ILE A 373 -25.52 -37.72 -21.17
C ILE A 373 -25.61 -36.58 -20.13
N LEU A 374 -25.45 -35.35 -20.65
CA LEU A 374 -25.76 -34.02 -20.10
C LEU A 374 -24.71 -33.31 -19.24
N GLU A 375 -24.04 -32.37 -19.92
CA GLU A 375 -23.85 -30.97 -19.50
C GLU A 375 -24.67 -30.58 -18.26
N PHE A 376 -23.98 -30.15 -17.20
CA PHE A 376 -24.37 -29.16 -16.18
C PHE A 376 -23.62 -29.48 -14.87
N CYS A 377 -22.34 -29.11 -14.81
CA CYS A 377 -21.67 -28.63 -13.58
C CYS A 377 -20.16 -28.47 -13.83
N CYS A 378 -19.82 -27.47 -14.65
CA CYS A 378 -18.52 -26.82 -14.53
C CYS A 378 -18.82 -25.33 -14.57
N ILE A 379 -18.90 -24.70 -13.40
CA ILE A 379 -18.64 -23.28 -13.08
C ILE A 379 -18.96 -23.17 -11.59
N ILE A 380 -18.02 -23.55 -10.72
CA ILE A 380 -17.61 -22.83 -9.50
C ILE A 380 -16.27 -23.47 -9.14
N LEU A 381 -15.18 -22.86 -9.61
CA LEU A 381 -13.81 -22.87 -9.08
C LEU A 381 -12.87 -22.49 -10.23
N LYS A 382 -12.85 -21.20 -10.53
CA LYS A 382 -11.65 -20.50 -10.96
C LYS A 382 -11.63 -19.16 -10.26
#